data_AF-A0A2E3NK09-F1
#
_entry.id   AF-A0A2E3NK09-F1
#
_cell.length_a   1.000
_cell.length_b   1.000
_cell.length_c   1.000
_cell.angle_alpha   90.00
_cell.angle_beta   90.00
_cell.angle_gamma   90.00
#
_symmetry.space_group_name_H-M   'P 1'
#
loop_
_entity.id
_entity.type
_entity.pdbx_description
1 polymer ?
#
loop_
_entity_poly.entity_id
_entity_poly.type
_entity_poly.pdbx_seq_one_letter_code
_entity_poly.pdbx_strand_id
1 'polypeptide(L)'
;MNFMPHKIRWTGLLPVLVVLCLTLSGVAHAAGGGDGYDPVTEAIYQGINLLIIIGLIGYFGRGPISEFFKSRRDGIQTDLSEASELLTAAELRNSELQRRLVDLTSEVEEIREGASRRAEEEAERILAEARATADRIRSDAQAAVDQELRRAQAELRDEAAELALEIATKKLTDTVSDSDRERLMDEFITRVEPSGAAEGAN
;
A
#
# COMPACT_ATOMS: atom_id res chain seq x y z
N MET A 1 -17.15 21.38 -61.20
CA MET A 1 -16.31 21.14 -62.39
C MET A 1 -15.11 20.28 -61.99
N ASN A 2 -15.26 18.95 -62.00
CA ASN A 2 -14.28 18.02 -62.56
C ASN A 2 -14.83 16.60 -62.46
N PHE A 3 -15.01 16.05 -63.64
CA PHE A 3 -15.66 14.80 -63.99
C PHE A 3 -14.83 13.64 -63.43
N MET A 4 -15.44 12.74 -62.65
CA MET A 4 -14.84 11.44 -62.32
C MET A 4 -14.84 10.57 -63.59
N PRO A 5 -13.70 10.20 -64.17
CA PRO A 5 -13.70 9.17 -65.19
C PRO A 5 -13.89 7.81 -64.49
N HIS A 6 -15.03 7.18 -64.72
CA HIS A 6 -15.29 5.78 -64.38
C HIS A 6 -14.19 4.91 -65.01
N LYS A 7 -13.16 4.56 -64.24
CA LYS A 7 -12.28 3.42 -64.56
C LYS A 7 -13.09 2.16 -64.30
N ILE A 8 -13.82 1.72 -65.31
CA ILE A 8 -14.51 0.43 -65.33
C ILE A 8 -13.46 -0.63 -64.93
N ARG A 9 -13.62 -1.28 -63.78
CA ARG A 9 -12.70 -2.34 -63.34
C ARG A 9 -12.92 -3.55 -64.25
N TRP A 10 -12.14 -3.64 -65.33
CA TRP A 10 -12.20 -4.74 -66.32
C TRP A 10 -12.08 -6.14 -65.67
N THR A 11 -11.56 -6.24 -64.44
CA THR A 11 -11.48 -7.46 -63.64
C THR A 11 -12.85 -8.10 -63.36
N GLY A 12 -13.93 -7.31 -63.30
CA GLY A 12 -15.30 -7.81 -63.11
C GLY A 12 -16.03 -8.13 -64.43
N LEU A 13 -15.63 -7.51 -65.55
CA LEU A 13 -16.23 -7.75 -66.87
C LEU A 13 -15.71 -9.02 -67.54
N LEU A 14 -14.50 -9.47 -67.19
CA LEU A 14 -13.86 -10.63 -67.79
C LEU A 14 -14.59 -11.96 -67.50
N PRO A 15 -15.03 -12.29 -66.27
CA PRO A 15 -15.88 -13.47 -66.05
C PRO A 15 -17.23 -13.33 -66.74
N VAL A 16 -17.79 -12.11 -66.83
CA VAL A 16 -19.02 -11.84 -67.57
C VAL A 16 -18.84 -12.06 -69.07
N LEU A 17 -17.69 -11.68 -69.64
CA LEU A 17 -17.35 -11.86 -71.05
C LEU A 17 -17.04 -13.32 -71.38
N VAL A 18 -16.38 -14.06 -70.47
CA VAL A 18 -16.19 -15.52 -70.61
C VAL A 18 -17.52 -16.25 -70.54
N VAL A 19 -18.39 -15.90 -69.59
CA VAL A 19 -19.76 -16.45 -69.51
C VAL A 19 -20.59 -16.06 -70.73
N LEU A 20 -20.47 -14.83 -71.23
CA LEU A 20 -21.15 -14.34 -72.44
C LEU A 20 -20.67 -15.07 -73.70
N CYS A 21 -19.38 -15.33 -73.86
CA CYS A 21 -18.83 -16.11 -74.97
C CYS A 21 -19.26 -17.59 -74.93
N LEU A 22 -19.36 -18.17 -73.72
CA LEU A 22 -19.86 -19.53 -73.52
C LEU A 22 -21.37 -19.62 -73.84
N THR A 23 -22.18 -18.63 -73.43
CA THR A 23 -23.62 -18.61 -73.72
C THR A 23 -23.94 -18.27 -75.18
N LEU A 24 -23.17 -17.37 -75.83
CA LEU A 24 -23.31 -17.05 -77.26
C LEU A 24 -23.01 -18.27 -78.16
N SER A 25 -22.01 -19.08 -77.81
CA SER A 25 -21.72 -20.32 -78.53
C SER A 25 -22.86 -21.34 -78.40
N GLY A 26 -23.49 -21.44 -77.22
CA GLY A 26 -24.67 -22.28 -77.00
C GLY A 26 -25.93 -21.79 -77.75
N VAL A 27 -26.11 -20.47 -77.88
CA VAL A 27 -27.23 -19.88 -78.64
C VAL A 27 -27.04 -20.01 -80.15
N ALA A 28 -25.80 -19.94 -80.66
CA ALA A 28 -25.50 -20.17 -82.07
C ALA A 28 -25.83 -21.61 -82.53
N HIS A 29 -25.71 -22.60 -81.64
CA HIS A 29 -26.17 -23.98 -81.89
C HIS A 29 -27.69 -24.18 -81.78
N ALA A 30 -28.41 -23.29 -81.09
CA ALA A 30 -29.85 -23.41 -80.91
C ALA A 30 -30.69 -22.64 -81.96
N ALA A 31 -30.11 -21.67 -82.67
CA ALA A 31 -30.81 -20.79 -83.62
C ALA A 31 -30.45 -20.98 -85.11
N GLY A 32 -29.51 -21.87 -85.45
CA GLY A 32 -29.06 -22.11 -86.82
C GLY A 32 -29.67 -23.36 -87.44
N GLY A 33 -30.87 -23.25 -88.00
CA GLY A 33 -31.39 -24.25 -88.94
C GLY A 33 -30.75 -24.06 -90.31
N GLY A 34 -30.07 -25.10 -90.80
CA GLY A 34 -29.73 -25.30 -92.22
C GLY A 34 -28.68 -24.36 -92.81
N ASP A 35 -27.42 -24.83 -92.86
CA ASP A 35 -26.62 -24.91 -94.08
C ASP A 35 -25.32 -25.67 -93.75
N GLY A 36 -24.84 -26.50 -94.68
CA GLY A 36 -23.85 -27.54 -94.43
C GLY A 36 -22.52 -27.07 -93.81
N TYR A 37 -22.36 -27.31 -92.51
CA TYR A 37 -21.07 -27.24 -91.82
C TYR A 37 -20.64 -28.65 -91.42
N ASP A 38 -19.44 -29.04 -91.84
CA ASP A 38 -18.84 -30.35 -91.51
C ASP A 38 -18.55 -30.45 -89.99
N PRO A 39 -18.73 -31.63 -89.36
CA PRO A 39 -18.45 -31.85 -87.93
C PRO A 39 -17.00 -31.51 -87.53
N VAL A 40 -16.07 -31.54 -88.48
CA VAL A 40 -14.68 -31.11 -88.25
C VAL A 40 -14.55 -29.60 -88.05
N THR A 41 -15.38 -28.79 -88.70
CA THR A 41 -15.35 -27.32 -88.57
C THR A 41 -15.87 -26.87 -87.21
N GLU A 42 -16.92 -27.52 -86.69
CA GLU A 42 -17.46 -27.27 -85.35
C GLU A 42 -16.42 -27.56 -84.26
N ALA A 43 -15.74 -28.70 -84.35
CA ALA A 43 -14.67 -29.06 -83.43
C ALA A 43 -13.49 -28.07 -83.48
N ILE A 44 -13.15 -27.53 -84.65
CA ILE A 44 -12.12 -26.50 -84.81
C ILE A 44 -12.54 -25.19 -84.14
N TYR A 45 -13.77 -24.72 -84.34
CA TYR A 45 -14.27 -23.50 -83.69
C TYR A 45 -14.34 -23.64 -82.16
N GLN A 46 -14.84 -24.78 -81.66
CA GLN A 46 -14.86 -25.07 -80.22
C GLN A 46 -13.44 -25.13 -79.64
N GLY A 47 -12.50 -25.76 -80.36
CA GLY A 47 -11.09 -25.82 -79.97
C GLY A 47 -10.43 -24.44 -79.90
N ILE A 48 -10.67 -23.58 -80.89
CA ILE A 48 -10.19 -22.20 -80.90
C ILE A 48 -10.79 -21.39 -79.74
N ASN A 49 -12.10 -21.52 -79.48
CA ASN A 49 -12.76 -20.84 -78.37
C ASN A 49 -12.19 -21.29 -77.00
N LEU A 50 -12.01 -22.59 -76.81
CA LEU A 50 -11.37 -23.13 -75.61
C LEU A 50 -9.94 -22.58 -75.44
N LEU A 51 -9.16 -22.51 -76.52
CA LEU A 51 -7.80 -21.99 -76.51
C LEU A 51 -7.77 -20.49 -76.17
N ILE A 52 -8.71 -19.71 -76.69
CA ILE A 52 -8.88 -18.28 -76.33
C ILE A 52 -9.22 -18.14 -74.84
N ILE A 53 -10.15 -18.93 -74.31
CA ILE A 53 -10.53 -18.90 -72.89
C ILE A 53 -9.34 -19.30 -72.00
N ILE A 54 -8.62 -20.37 -72.34
CA ILE A 54 -7.42 -20.80 -71.61
C ILE A 54 -6.34 -19.71 -71.65
N GLY A 55 -6.12 -19.09 -72.80
CA GLY A 55 -5.18 -17.98 -72.96
C GLY A 55 -5.57 -16.76 -72.12
N LEU A 56 -6.85 -16.40 -72.10
CA LEU A 56 -7.38 -15.28 -71.33
C LEU A 56 -7.26 -15.54 -69.81
N ILE A 57 -7.59 -16.75 -69.35
CA ILE A 57 -7.40 -17.17 -67.94
C ILE A 57 -5.92 -17.20 -67.57
N GLY A 58 -5.06 -17.72 -68.45
CA GLY A 58 -3.62 -17.80 -68.21
C GLY A 58 -2.96 -16.42 -68.12
N TYR A 59 -3.38 -15.47 -68.97
CA TYR A 59 -2.83 -14.12 -69.00
C TYR A 59 -3.40 -13.22 -67.88
N PHE A 60 -4.72 -13.22 -67.68
CA PHE A 60 -5.36 -12.36 -66.65
C PHE A 60 -5.44 -12.99 -65.26
N GLY A 61 -5.59 -14.31 -65.15
CA GLY A 61 -5.76 -15.02 -63.87
C GLY A 61 -4.47 -15.17 -63.07
N ARG A 62 -3.30 -15.10 -63.72
CA ARG A 62 -1.99 -15.24 -63.06
C ARG A 62 -1.74 -14.19 -61.97
N GLY A 63 -2.19 -12.95 -62.16
CA GLY A 63 -2.09 -11.87 -61.19
C GLY A 63 -2.91 -12.14 -59.91
N PRO A 64 -4.26 -12.16 -59.99
CA PRO A 64 -5.13 -12.24 -58.81
C PRO A 64 -5.00 -13.56 -58.04
N ILE A 65 -4.73 -14.67 -58.73
CA ILE A 65 -4.53 -15.97 -58.05
C ILE A 65 -3.24 -15.95 -57.23
N SER A 66 -2.13 -15.44 -57.79
CA SER A 66 -0.86 -15.31 -57.08
C SER A 66 -0.98 -14.34 -55.90
N GLU A 67 -1.66 -13.21 -56.08
CA GLU A 67 -1.90 -12.22 -55.04
C GLU A 67 -2.74 -12.77 -53.88
N PHE A 68 -3.77 -13.58 -54.17
CA PHE A 68 -4.58 -14.24 -53.14
C PHE A 68 -3.75 -15.21 -52.28
N PHE A 69 -2.93 -16.07 -52.90
CA PHE A 69 -2.07 -17.00 -52.17
C PHE A 69 -0.95 -16.29 -51.40
N LYS A 70 -0.40 -15.19 -51.94
CA LYS A 70 0.56 -14.34 -51.23
C LYS A 70 -0.08 -13.68 -50.02
N SER A 71 -1.21 -12.99 -50.20
CA SER A 71 -1.95 -12.35 -49.09
C SER A 71 -2.32 -13.35 -47.99
N ARG A 72 -2.74 -14.57 -48.36
CA ARG A 72 -3.05 -15.62 -47.38
C ARG A 72 -1.80 -16.07 -46.61
N ARG A 73 -0.66 -16.22 -47.30
CA ARG A 73 0.61 -16.59 -46.68
C ARG A 73 1.12 -15.48 -45.76
N ASP A 74 1.08 -14.24 -46.21
CA ASP A 74 1.54 -13.07 -45.47
C ASP A 74 0.69 -12.86 -44.21
N GLY A 75 -0.63 -13.07 -44.30
CA GLY A 75 -1.53 -13.05 -43.14
C GLY A 75 -1.16 -14.11 -42.10
N ILE A 76 -1.00 -15.37 -42.51
CA ILE A 76 -0.59 -16.45 -41.60
C ILE A 76 0.79 -16.16 -40.98
N GLN A 77 1.73 -15.65 -41.77
CA GLN A 77 3.05 -15.29 -41.26
C GLN A 77 2.97 -14.16 -40.23
N THR A 78 2.13 -13.15 -40.49
CA THR A 78 1.89 -12.04 -39.56
C THR A 78 1.27 -12.53 -38.25
N ASP A 79 0.21 -13.33 -38.34
CA ASP A 79 -0.47 -13.91 -37.17
C ASP A 79 0.49 -14.77 -36.33
N LEU A 80 1.35 -15.57 -36.98
CA LEU A 80 2.36 -16.38 -36.31
C LEU A 80 3.45 -15.52 -35.66
N SER A 81 3.92 -14.46 -36.33
CA SER A 81 4.89 -13.54 -35.74
C SER A 81 4.31 -12.81 -34.52
N GLU A 82 3.08 -12.30 -34.62
CA GLU A 82 2.40 -11.62 -33.52
C GLU A 82 2.17 -12.56 -32.34
N ALA A 83 1.72 -13.80 -32.59
CA ALA A 83 1.58 -14.80 -31.55
C ALA A 83 2.93 -15.11 -30.87
N SER A 84 4.02 -15.23 -31.63
CA SER A 84 5.36 -15.48 -31.08
C SER A 84 5.88 -14.31 -30.23
N GLU A 85 5.63 -13.07 -30.67
CA GLU A 85 6.00 -11.86 -29.93
C GLU A 85 5.19 -11.75 -28.63
N LEU A 86 3.88 -12.04 -28.69
CA LEU A 86 3.01 -12.04 -27.51
C LEU A 86 3.42 -13.12 -26.50
N LEU A 87 3.76 -14.32 -26.96
CA LEU A 87 4.27 -15.38 -26.09
C LEU A 87 5.58 -14.96 -25.42
N THR A 88 6.53 -14.44 -26.18
CA THR A 88 7.83 -13.98 -25.66
C THR A 88 7.64 -12.84 -24.64
N ALA A 89 6.75 -11.88 -24.93
CA ALA A 89 6.44 -10.79 -24.02
C ALA A 89 5.74 -11.28 -22.75
N ALA A 90 4.85 -12.28 -22.85
CA ALA A 90 4.18 -12.89 -21.70
C ALA A 90 5.17 -13.67 -20.83
N GLU A 91 6.08 -14.44 -21.42
CA GLU A 91 7.15 -15.15 -20.71
C GLU A 91 8.08 -14.18 -19.99
N LEU A 92 8.50 -13.09 -20.66
CA LEU A 92 9.32 -12.06 -20.05
C LEU A 92 8.62 -11.43 -18.84
N ARG A 93 7.35 -11.00 -19.00
CA ARG A 93 6.55 -10.45 -17.90
C ARG A 93 6.36 -11.45 -16.76
N ASN A 94 6.14 -12.72 -17.06
CA ASN A 94 6.01 -13.76 -16.04
C ASN A 94 7.33 -13.90 -15.26
N SER A 95 8.47 -13.94 -15.95
CA SER A 95 9.79 -14.00 -15.30
C SER A 95 10.07 -12.78 -14.41
N GLU A 96 9.69 -11.58 -14.85
CA GLU A 96 9.81 -10.35 -14.05
C GLU A 96 8.91 -10.39 -12.82
N LEU A 97 7.67 -10.85 -12.96
CA LEU A 97 6.74 -11.00 -11.83
C LEU A 97 7.25 -12.03 -10.82
N GLN A 98 7.77 -13.17 -11.29
CA GLN A 98 8.37 -14.18 -10.40
C GLN A 98 9.56 -13.61 -9.63
N ARG A 99 10.45 -12.86 -10.28
CA ARG A 99 11.55 -12.17 -9.60
C ARG A 99 11.04 -11.20 -8.54
N ARG A 100 10.09 -10.33 -8.91
CA ARG A 100 9.47 -9.39 -7.96
C ARG A 100 8.80 -10.10 -6.79
N LEU A 101 8.16 -11.25 -7.00
CA LEU A 101 7.55 -12.02 -5.91
C LEU A 101 8.61 -12.57 -4.95
N VAL A 102 9.75 -13.05 -5.45
CA VAL A 102 10.87 -13.50 -4.61
C VAL A 102 11.45 -12.33 -3.82
N ASP A 103 11.70 -11.20 -4.48
CA ASP A 103 12.21 -9.98 -3.84
C ASP A 103 11.25 -9.49 -2.75
N LEU A 104 9.93 -9.43 -3.03
CA LEU A 104 8.91 -9.07 -2.05
C LEU A 104 8.86 -10.04 -0.88
N THR A 105 9.05 -11.34 -1.12
CA THR A 105 9.08 -12.33 -0.04
C THR A 105 10.28 -12.10 0.88
N SER A 106 11.45 -11.77 0.31
CA SER A 106 12.64 -11.40 1.08
C SER A 106 12.42 -10.11 1.88
N GLU A 107 11.85 -9.09 1.25
CA GLU A 107 11.56 -7.81 1.91
C GLU A 107 10.56 -7.96 3.05
N VAL A 108 9.52 -8.78 2.87
CA VAL A 108 8.55 -9.09 3.94
C VAL A 108 9.23 -9.78 5.12
N GLU A 109 10.15 -10.72 4.87
CA GLU A 109 10.86 -11.39 5.95
C GLU A 109 11.81 -10.42 6.68
N GLU A 110 12.52 -9.55 5.96
CA GLU A 110 13.34 -8.50 6.56
C GLU A 110 12.51 -7.53 7.40
N ILE A 111 11.33 -7.12 6.92
CA ILE A 111 10.39 -6.28 7.67
C ILE A 111 9.93 -7.01 8.94
N ARG A 112 9.63 -8.31 8.84
CA ARG A 112 9.17 -9.12 9.97
C ARG A 112 10.27 -9.26 11.02
N GLU A 113 11.48 -9.60 10.63
CA GLU A 113 12.63 -9.66 11.53
C GLU A 113 12.91 -8.31 12.18
N GLY A 114 12.89 -7.23 11.39
CA GLY A 114 13.08 -5.87 11.89
C GLY A 114 11.96 -5.41 12.82
N ALA A 115 10.72 -5.87 12.63
CA ALA A 115 9.61 -5.62 13.53
C ALA A 115 9.77 -6.41 14.85
N SER A 116 10.16 -7.68 14.78
CA SER A 116 10.41 -8.52 15.96
C SER A 116 11.54 -7.96 16.82
N ARG A 117 12.69 -7.60 16.22
CA ARG A 117 13.80 -6.99 16.96
C ARG A 117 13.40 -5.69 17.66
N ARG A 118 12.70 -4.80 16.95
CA ARG A 118 12.21 -3.54 17.54
C ARG A 118 11.18 -3.78 18.65
N ALA A 119 10.33 -4.79 18.51
CA ALA A 119 9.37 -5.16 19.54
C ALA A 119 10.06 -5.69 20.81
N GLU A 120 11.11 -6.49 20.65
CA GLU A 120 11.92 -6.99 21.78
C GLU A 120 12.66 -5.85 22.48
N GLU A 121 13.37 -4.99 21.72
CA GLU A 121 14.06 -3.81 22.26
C GLU A 121 13.10 -2.88 23.02
N GLU A 122 11.92 -2.63 22.45
CA GLU A 122 10.91 -1.77 23.06
C GLU A 122 10.30 -2.42 24.31
N ALA A 123 10.07 -3.74 24.29
CA ALA A 123 9.61 -4.47 25.46
C ALA A 123 10.64 -4.42 26.60
N GLU A 124 11.92 -4.59 26.30
CA GLU A 124 13.00 -4.45 27.27
C GLU A 124 13.09 -3.03 27.83
N ARG A 125 12.95 -2.01 26.98
CA ARG A 125 12.93 -0.60 27.37
C ARG A 125 11.77 -0.30 28.31
N ILE A 126 10.56 -0.74 27.97
CA ILE A 126 9.36 -0.57 28.80
C ILE A 126 9.53 -1.28 30.14
N LEU A 127 10.07 -2.51 30.16
CA LEU A 127 10.32 -3.25 31.39
C LEU A 127 11.36 -2.56 32.27
N ALA A 128 12.44 -2.03 31.69
CA ALA A 128 13.46 -1.29 32.41
C ALA A 128 12.90 0.01 33.01
N GLU A 129 12.11 0.76 32.25
CA GLU A 129 11.46 1.98 32.71
C GLU A 129 10.42 1.70 33.81
N ALA A 130 9.64 0.64 33.66
CA ALA A 130 8.67 0.20 34.66
C ALA A 130 9.36 -0.17 35.99
N ARG A 131 10.48 -0.91 35.93
CA ARG A 131 11.29 -1.26 37.12
C ARG A 131 11.85 0.00 37.79
N ALA A 132 12.48 0.88 37.01
CA ALA A 132 13.02 2.14 37.53
C ALA A 132 11.93 3.00 38.18
N THR A 133 10.73 3.04 37.58
CA THR A 133 9.60 3.78 38.13
C THR A 133 9.08 3.14 39.40
N ALA A 134 8.97 1.80 39.46
CA ALA A 134 8.58 1.08 40.66
C ALA A 134 9.56 1.31 41.82
N ASP A 135 10.87 1.32 41.53
CA ASP A 135 11.91 1.58 42.53
C ASP A 135 11.83 3.02 43.05
N ARG A 136 11.59 4.01 42.17
CA ARG A 136 11.34 5.41 42.58
C ARG A 136 10.12 5.51 43.48
N ILE A 137 8.99 4.94 43.07
CA ILE A 137 7.75 4.95 43.88
C ILE A 137 8.02 4.35 45.26
N ARG A 138 8.76 3.25 45.34
CA ARG A 138 9.11 2.61 46.60
C ARG A 138 9.99 3.52 47.48
N SER A 139 11.01 4.15 46.90
CA SER A 139 11.88 5.09 47.59
C SER A 139 11.10 6.31 48.10
N ASP A 140 10.24 6.89 47.26
CA ASP A 140 9.42 8.05 47.62
C ASP A 140 8.42 7.69 48.72
N ALA A 141 7.80 6.51 48.65
CA ALA A 141 6.91 6.02 49.69
C ALA A 141 7.65 5.81 51.03
N GLN A 142 8.86 5.27 51.01
CA GLN A 142 9.69 5.14 52.22
C GLN A 142 10.03 6.51 52.82
N ALA A 143 10.46 7.45 51.98
CA ALA A 143 10.76 8.81 52.41
C ALA A 143 9.53 9.52 53.02
N ALA A 144 8.35 9.35 52.41
CA ALA A 144 7.10 9.88 52.91
C ALA A 144 6.69 9.25 54.25
N VAL A 145 6.80 7.93 54.38
CA VAL A 145 6.53 7.22 55.65
C VAL A 145 7.46 7.73 56.75
N ASP A 146 8.76 7.87 56.48
CA ASP A 146 9.71 8.37 57.47
C ASP A 146 9.42 9.81 57.89
N GLN A 147 8.97 10.65 56.95
CA GLN A 147 8.55 12.02 57.23
C GLN A 147 7.28 12.06 58.10
N GLU A 148 6.26 11.28 57.77
CA GLU A 148 5.03 11.18 58.56
C GLU A 148 5.29 10.59 59.95
N LEU A 149 6.20 9.62 60.07
CA LEU A 149 6.59 9.07 61.37
C LEU A 149 7.27 10.13 62.25
N ARG A 150 8.17 10.94 61.68
CA ARG A 150 8.79 12.07 62.40
C ARG A 150 7.75 13.11 62.82
N ARG A 151 6.78 13.41 61.95
CA ARG A 151 5.69 14.34 62.24
C ARG A 151 4.81 13.83 63.38
N ALA A 152 4.38 12.57 63.32
CA ALA A 152 3.58 11.93 64.36
C ALA A 152 4.33 11.88 65.71
N GLN A 153 5.64 11.61 65.70
CA GLN A 153 6.46 11.66 66.92
C GLN A 153 6.55 13.07 67.53
N ALA A 154 6.64 14.11 66.70
CA ALA A 154 6.64 15.49 67.17
C ALA A 154 5.29 15.84 67.80
N GLU A 155 4.19 15.50 67.11
CA GLU A 155 2.82 15.74 67.59
C GLU A 155 2.54 15.03 68.92
N LEU A 156 2.94 13.76 69.06
CA LEU A 156 2.82 13.03 70.33
C LEU A 156 3.65 13.64 71.46
N ARG A 157 4.81 14.22 71.16
CA ARG A 157 5.65 14.90 72.16
C ARG A 157 5.01 16.20 72.63
N ASP A 158 4.44 16.96 71.70
CA ASP A 158 3.74 18.20 72.00
C ASP A 158 2.49 17.92 72.86
N GLU A 159 1.69 16.92 72.49
CA GLU A 159 0.50 16.51 73.26
C GLU A 159 0.88 15.98 74.66
N ALA A 160 1.96 15.20 74.77
CA ALA A 160 2.46 14.75 76.07
C ALA A 160 2.97 15.91 76.94
N ALA A 161 3.63 16.90 76.34
CA ALA A 161 4.08 18.10 77.05
C ALA A 161 2.90 18.94 77.55
N GLU A 162 1.86 19.09 76.75
CA GLU A 162 0.61 19.79 77.11
C GLU A 162 -0.10 19.10 78.28
N LEU A 163 -0.28 17.78 78.21
CA LEU A 163 -0.86 16.98 79.29
C LEU A 163 -0.02 17.06 80.58
N ALA A 164 1.31 17.02 80.47
CA ALA A 164 2.19 17.16 81.63
C ALA A 164 2.06 18.55 82.28
N LEU A 165 1.97 19.60 81.47
CA LEU A 165 1.72 20.99 81.92
C LEU A 165 0.37 21.12 82.60
N GLU A 166 -0.69 20.51 82.05
CA GLU A 166 -2.03 20.50 82.65
C GLU A 166 -2.02 19.83 84.03
N ILE A 167 -1.43 18.63 84.13
CA ILE A 167 -1.32 17.89 85.39
C ILE A 167 -0.49 18.66 86.41
N ALA A 168 0.65 19.22 86.00
CA ALA A 168 1.52 20.02 86.87
C ALA A 168 0.79 21.28 87.38
N THR A 169 0.08 21.99 86.50
CA THR A 169 -0.70 23.18 86.87
C THR A 169 -1.81 22.85 87.84
N LYS A 170 -2.55 21.77 87.59
CA LYS A 170 -3.62 21.30 88.48
C LYS A 170 -3.06 20.92 89.85
N LYS A 171 -1.98 20.13 89.88
CA LYS A 171 -1.35 19.71 91.14
C LYS A 171 -0.79 20.90 91.92
N LEU A 172 -0.15 21.86 91.25
CA LEU A 172 0.36 23.08 91.88
C LEU A 172 -0.78 23.91 92.48
N THR A 173 -1.89 24.07 91.75
CA THR A 173 -3.08 24.76 92.25
C THR A 173 -3.66 24.08 93.49
N ASP A 174 -3.67 22.73 93.53
CA ASP A 174 -4.19 21.95 94.65
C ASP A 174 -3.26 21.93 95.89
N THR A 175 -1.95 22.15 95.73
CA THR A 175 -0.96 22.02 96.83
C THR A 175 -0.38 23.33 97.35
N VAL A 176 -0.58 24.46 96.66
CA VAL A 176 -0.02 25.75 97.09
C VAL A 176 -0.73 26.30 98.34
N SER A 177 0.03 26.40 99.43
CA SER A 177 -0.41 26.99 100.70
C SER A 177 -0.25 28.52 100.73
N ASP A 178 -0.89 29.21 101.69
CA ASP A 178 -0.72 30.66 101.86
C ASP A 178 0.73 31.04 102.23
N SER A 179 1.45 30.19 102.98
CA SER A 179 2.86 30.44 103.33
C SER A 179 3.81 30.27 102.13
N ASP A 180 3.49 29.38 101.18
CA ASP A 180 4.24 29.29 99.92
C ASP A 180 4.03 30.53 99.04
N ARG A 181 2.83 31.11 99.03
CA ARG A 181 2.56 32.36 98.31
C ARG A 181 3.35 33.54 98.86
N GLU A 182 3.44 33.66 100.19
CA GLU A 182 4.20 34.72 100.85
C GLU A 182 5.71 34.59 100.59
N ARG A 183 6.26 33.36 100.67
CA ARG A 183 7.67 33.08 100.32
C ARG A 183 7.99 33.39 98.85
N LEU A 184 7.08 33.08 97.93
CA LEU A 184 7.25 33.39 96.50
C LEU A 184 7.23 34.91 96.23
N MET A 185 6.44 35.68 97.00
CA MET A 185 6.41 37.15 96.92
C MET A 185 7.74 37.75 97.41
N ASP A 186 8.26 37.28 98.54
CA ASP A 186 9.57 37.71 99.06
C ASP A 186 10.72 37.36 98.11
N GLU A 187 10.71 36.17 97.50
CA GLU A 187 11.72 35.76 96.52
C GLU A 187 11.63 36.59 95.22
N PHE A 188 10.41 36.95 94.79
CA PHE A 188 10.22 37.82 93.63
C PHE A 188 10.74 39.24 93.87
N ILE A 189 10.43 39.83 95.04
CA ILE A 189 10.98 41.13 95.44
C ILE A 189 12.51 41.09 95.48
N THR A 190 13.06 40.04 96.10
CA THR A 190 14.52 39.85 96.21
C THR A 190 15.20 39.65 94.84
N ARG A 191 14.53 39.01 93.87
CA ARG A 191 15.08 38.76 92.52
C ARG A 191 14.87 39.93 91.55
N VAL A 192 13.92 40.82 91.81
CA VAL A 192 13.71 42.04 91.01
C VAL A 192 14.55 43.22 91.56
N GLU A 193 14.94 43.20 92.82
CA GLU A 193 15.84 44.19 93.42
C GLU A 193 17.33 44.20 92.96
N PRO A 194 17.95 43.18 92.31
CA PRO A 194 19.35 43.27 91.89
C PRO A 194 19.55 43.79 90.44
N SER A 195 18.51 44.23 89.72
CA SER A 195 18.68 44.88 88.40
C SER A 195 18.46 46.39 88.40
N GLY A 196 18.21 47.01 89.55
CA GLY A 196 18.03 48.47 89.69
C GLY A 196 19.18 49.22 90.39
N ALA A 197 20.19 48.52 90.91
CA ALA A 197 21.22 49.11 91.79
C ALA A 197 22.61 49.26 91.14
N ALA A 198 22.73 49.17 89.81
CA ALA A 198 24.00 49.30 89.09
C ALA A 198 23.97 50.36 87.97
N GLU A 199 23.10 51.36 88.05
CA GLU A 199 23.10 52.52 87.14
C GLU A 199 22.96 53.82 87.95
N GLY A 200 24.06 54.26 88.55
CA GLY A 200 24.07 55.46 89.39
C GLY A 200 25.39 55.69 90.14
N ALA A 201 26.52 55.65 89.44
CA ALA A 201 27.78 56.21 89.93
C ALA A 201 28.68 56.60 88.75
N ASN A 202 28.45 57.81 88.21
CA ASN A 202 29.41 58.63 87.48
C ASN A 202 29.23 60.08 87.94
#